data_AF-X7ZKU5-F1
#
_entry.id   AF-X7ZKU5-F1
#
_cell.length_a   1.000
_cell.length_b   1.000
_cell.length_c   1.000
_cell.angle_alpha   90.00
_cell.angle_beta   90.00
_cell.angle_gamma   90.00
#
_symmetry.space_group_name_H-M   'P 1'
#
loop_
_entity.id
_entity.type
_entity.pdbx_description
1 polymer ?
#
loop_
_entity_poly.entity_id
_entity_poly.type
_entity_poly.pdbx_seq_one_letter_code
_entity_poly.pdbx_strand_id
1 'polypeptide(L)' 'MPLAYQQGSPGANAQATKDGNGYKFSGTATGMNPSNPMAGMVSKPFEVDVTCP' A
#
# COMPACT_ATOMS: atom_id res chain seq x y z
N MET A 1 -0.28 12.16 5.86
CA MET A 1 0.45 11.97 4.59
C MET A 1 -0.26 10.87 3.81
N PRO A 2 -0.76 11.13 2.59
CA PRO A 2 -1.39 10.10 1.78
C PRO A 2 -0.33 9.08 1.32
N LEU A 3 -0.66 7.80 1.47
CA LEU A 3 0.13 6.67 0.97
C LEU A 3 -0.73 5.94 -0.06
N ALA A 4 -0.15 5.63 -1.22
CA ALA A 4 -0.83 4.93 -2.29
C ALA A 4 0.04 3.80 -2.83
N TYR A 5 -0.61 2.74 -3.27
CA TYR A 5 0.02 1.72 -4.09
C TYR A 5 -0.35 1.98 -5.56
N GLN A 6 0.65 1.97 -6.43
CA GLN A 6 0.47 1.98 -7.88
C GLN A 6 1.38 0.91 -8.48
N GLN A 7 0.79 0.02 -9.29
CA GLN A 7 1.53 -1.05 -9.95
C GLN A 7 2.60 -0.48 -10.87
N GLY A 8 3.82 -1.02 -10.78
CA GLY A 8 4.99 -0.55 -11.55
C GLY A 8 5.72 0.66 -10.94
N SER A 9 5.20 1.23 -9.84
CA SER A 9 5.90 2.29 -9.11
C SER A 9 7.14 1.74 -8.38
N PRO A 10 8.31 2.39 -8.47
CA PRO A 10 9.52 1.97 -7.78
C PRO A 10 9.29 1.85 -6.26
N GLY A 11 9.57 0.69 -5.70
CA GLY A 11 9.46 0.44 -4.25
C GLY A 11 8.03 0.20 -3.74
N ALA A 12 7.03 0.11 -4.63
CA ALA A 12 5.67 -0.27 -4.27
C ALA A 12 5.39 -1.73 -4.68
N ASN A 13 4.76 -2.50 -3.81
CA ASN A 13 4.27 -3.85 -4.12
C ASN A 13 2.91 -4.07 -3.46
N ALA A 14 2.11 -4.95 -4.06
CA ALA A 14 0.86 -5.39 -3.47
C ALA A 14 0.58 -6.82 -3.93
N GLN A 15 0.06 -7.62 -3.02
CA GLN A 15 -0.41 -8.96 -3.26
C GLN A 15 -1.81 -9.09 -2.66
N ALA A 16 -2.69 -9.78 -3.39
CA ALA A 16 -4.03 -10.08 -2.94
C ALA A 16 -4.21 -11.60 -2.89
N THR A 17 -4.71 -12.11 -1.77
CA THR A 17 -5.11 -13.50 -1.60
C THR A 17 -6.59 -13.53 -1.25
N LYS A 18 -7.36 -14.35 -1.96
CA LYS A 18 -8.78 -14.58 -1.65
C LYS A 18 -8.87 -15.60 -0.51
N ASP A 19 -9.58 -15.26 0.56
CA ASP A 19 -9.85 -16.13 1.69
C ASP A 19 -11.37 -16.32 1.83
N GLY A 20 -11.89 -17.41 1.26
CA GLY A 20 -13.33 -17.69 1.22
C GLY A 20 -14.16 -16.57 0.58
N ASN A 21 -14.92 -15.85 1.41
CA ASN A 21 -15.77 -14.71 1.03
C ASN A 21 -15.06 -13.35 1.12
N GLY A 22 -13.79 -13.33 1.52
CA GLY A 22 -13.00 -12.11 1.67
C GLY A 22 -11.76 -12.06 0.79
N TYR A 23 -11.09 -10.92 0.86
CA TYR A 23 -9.80 -10.65 0.24
C TYR A 23 -8.86 -10.06 1.27
N LYS A 24 -7.67 -10.63 1.32
CA LYS A 24 -6.53 -10.13 2.07
C LYS A 24 -5.56 -9.46 1.11
N PHE A 25 -5.25 -8.20 1.37
CA PHE A 25 -4.27 -7.41 0.63
C PHE A 25 -3.08 -7.12 1.53
N SER A 26 -1.87 -7.40 1.06
CA SER A 26 -0.63 -7.02 1.73
C SER A 26 0.31 -6.36 0.76
N GLY A 27 1.14 -5.43 1.23
CA GLY A 27 2.05 -4.73 0.34
C GLY A 27 2.79 -3.58 0.98
N THR A 28 3.40 -2.77 0.13
CA THR A 28 4.12 -1.55 0.47
C THR A 28 3.53 -0.41 -0.35
N ALA A 29 2.98 0.58 0.36
CA ALA A 29 2.50 1.82 -0.23
C ALA A 29 3.59 2.89 -0.12
N THR A 30 3.65 3.78 -1.10
CA THR A 30 4.60 4.88 -1.15
C THR A 30 3.88 6.22 -1.21
N GLY A 31 4.57 7.28 -0.78
CA GLY A 31 4.04 8.63 -0.86
C GLY A 31 5.12 9.68 -0.62
N MET A 32 4.83 10.92 -0.96
CA MET A 32 5.71 12.06 -0.68
C MET A 32 5.34 12.70 0.67
N ASN A 33 6.32 12.99 1.51
CA ASN A 33 6.07 13.67 2.78
C ASN A 33 6.03 15.19 2.56
N PRO A 34 4.84 15.84 2.56
CA PRO A 34 4.75 17.28 2.31
C PRO A 34 5.35 18.11 3.45
N SER A 35 5.42 17.55 4.67
CA SER A 35 6.02 18.22 5.83
C SER A 35 7.55 18.16 5.83
N ASN A 36 8.15 17.26 5.04
CA ASN A 36 9.59 17.21 4.84
C ASN A 36 9.93 16.73 3.42
N PRO A 37 9.89 17.62 2.41
CA PRO A 37 10.10 17.24 1.01
C PRO A 37 11.53 16.73 0.72
N MET A 38 12.52 17.05 1.56
CA MET A 38 13.88 16.50 1.45
C MET A 38 13.97 15.03 1.86
N ALA A 39 12.99 14.51 2.63
CA ALA A 39 12.92 13.08 2.94
C ALA A 39 12.54 12.23 1.72
N GLY A 40 12.07 12.85 0.63
CA GLY A 40 11.70 12.16 -0.60
C GLY A 40 10.47 11.26 -0.45
N MET A 41 10.52 10.12 -1.13
CA MET A 41 9.48 9.08 -1.10
C MET A 41 9.60 8.26 0.19
N VAL A 42 8.51 8.17 0.93
CA VAL A 42 8.40 7.31 2.12
C VAL A 42 7.61 6.07 1.75
N SER A 43 8.17 4.90 2.05
CA SER A 43 7.51 3.60 1.86
C SER A 43 7.04 3.06 3.21
N LYS A 44 5.81 2.52 3.26
CA LYS A 44 5.24 1.88 4.45
C LYS A 44 4.52 0.59 4.08
N PRO A 45 4.69 -0.49 4.87
CA PRO A 45 3.91 -1.71 4.67
C PRO A 45 2.45 -1.45 5.02
N PHE A 46 1.55 -2.18 4.37
CA PHE A 46 0.14 -2.21 4.69
C PHE A 46 -0.39 -3.64 4.64
N GLU A 47 -1.44 -3.87 5.41
CA GLU A 47 -2.22 -5.11 5.41
C GLU A 47 -3.70 -4.71 5.56
N VAL A 48 -4.54 -5.22 4.68
CA VAL A 48 -5.97 -4.92 4.64
C VAL A 48 -6.72 -6.23 4.43
N ASP A 49 -7.57 -6.58 5.39
CA ASP A 49 -8.52 -7.69 5.27
C ASP A 49 -9.92 -7.10 5.03
N VAL A 50 -10.54 -7.49 3.92
CA VAL A 50 -11.89 -7.06 3.54
C VAL A 50 -12.76 -8.29 3.33
N THR A 51 -13.94 -8.30 3.94
CA THR A 51 -14.98 -9.28 3.63
C THR A 51 -16.10 -8.57 2.87
N CYS A 52 -16.44 -9.08 1.68
CA CYS A 52 -17.57 -8.55 0.92
C CYS A 52 -18.77 -9.49 1.13
N PRO A 53 -19.86 -9.02 1.79
CA PRO A 53 -21.07 -9.81 2.00
C PRO A 53 -21.82 -10.11 0.69
#